data_AF-A0A7Y5A6F6-F1
#
_entry.id   AF-A0A7Y5A6F6-F1
#
_cell.length_a   1.000
_cell.length_b   1.000
_cell.length_c   1.000
_cell.angle_alpha   90.00
_cell.angle_beta   90.00
_cell.angle_gamma   90.00
#
_symmetry.space_group_name_H-M   'P 1'
#
loop_
_entity.id
_entity.type
_entity.pdbx_description
1 polymer ?
#
loop_
_entity_poly.entity_id
_entity_poly.type
_entity_poly.pdbx_seq_one_letter_code
_entity_poly.pdbx_strand_id
1 'polypeptide(L)'
;MNKILVLVPKITQRLRYVFDLVLHEQLGFLVELTTVEAEFLTYEGIKICYGENKCGDSFFLKATQLLFEREIFSQDLKPFHYGESTVLFPVFNSESALPYDIFAASFYLVSRYEEYLPFVKDAHGRYQASSSMLFRLNLLHKPLVNIWCKQLEIRLKEHFNGLKIPERKYSFIPTYDIDAAWAYKNKGFIRTYGSFLKNFIDGDMQEIKMRYAVLTNKIKDPFDTFELQFELQQQYQLHPIYFILFANYDVNDKNIPIDNNEFQLLIKQLGDYADVGIHPSYASFDDKTKLKPEVQHLSRVLNREVTRSRQHFLRMNLPMTYHNLIDLDITDDYTMGYASQAGFRAGIADSFFFYDLDHDGPTPLRLHPFALMDGTLRDYLNIEPEAALELAKNLIHEVKKVQGTFITLWHNESLSNSKRWSGWLDVYKQIIIEAVP
;
A
#
# COMPACT_ATOMS: atom_id res chain seq x y z
N MET A 1 4.87 26.34 -8.45
CA MET A 1 3.59 25.62 -8.51
C MET A 1 2.49 26.63 -8.80
N ASN A 2 1.50 26.28 -9.61
CA ASN A 2 0.37 27.17 -9.87
C ASN A 2 -0.54 27.21 -8.64
N LYS A 3 -1.10 28.38 -8.33
CA LYS A 3 -2.06 28.54 -7.23
C LYS A 3 -3.49 28.36 -7.75
N ILE A 4 -4.30 27.60 -7.02
CA ILE A 4 -5.72 27.38 -7.33
C ILE A 4 -6.58 27.82 -6.15
N LEU A 5 -7.55 28.70 -6.42
CA LEU A 5 -8.53 29.13 -5.43
C LEU A 5 -9.81 28.30 -5.59
N VAL A 6 -10.26 27.66 -4.50
CA VAL A 6 -11.47 26.85 -4.51
C VAL A 6 -12.52 27.48 -3.61
N LEU A 7 -13.62 27.95 -4.20
CA LEU A 7 -14.80 28.39 -3.46
C LEU A 7 -15.60 27.17 -3.05
N VAL A 8 -15.89 27.07 -1.75
CA VAL A 8 -16.73 26.02 -1.15
C VAL A 8 -17.82 26.63 -0.27
N PRO A 9 -18.98 25.96 -0.10
CA PRO A 9 -20.03 26.47 0.78
C PRO A 9 -19.62 26.44 2.26
N LYS A 10 -18.73 25.50 2.62
CA LYS A 10 -18.19 25.35 3.98
C LYS A 10 -16.87 24.61 3.90
N ILE A 11 -15.89 25.03 4.70
CA ILE A 11 -14.62 24.32 4.82
C ILE A 11 -14.73 23.22 5.87
N THR A 12 -14.40 21.98 5.50
CA THR A 12 -14.34 20.80 6.37
C THR A 12 -12.97 20.12 6.28
N GLN A 13 -12.65 19.22 7.22
CA GLN A 13 -11.40 18.47 7.18
C GLN A 13 -11.35 17.51 5.99
N ARG A 14 -12.47 16.84 5.68
CA ARG A 14 -12.63 15.99 4.50
C ARG A 14 -12.29 16.73 3.21
N LEU A 15 -12.78 17.97 3.05
CA LEU A 15 -12.46 18.82 1.90
C LEU A 15 -10.98 19.18 1.84
N ARG A 16 -10.42 19.69 2.94
CA ARG A 16 -9.00 20.06 3.00
C ARG A 16 -8.12 18.89 2.58
N TYR A 17 -8.39 17.73 3.16
CA TYR A 17 -7.64 16.51 2.88
C TYR A 17 -7.76 16.06 1.42
N VAL A 18 -8.97 15.93 0.87
CA VAL A 18 -9.10 15.39 -0.49
C VAL A 18 -8.66 16.39 -1.56
N PHE A 19 -8.81 17.70 -1.32
CA PHE A 19 -8.25 18.71 -2.21
C PHE A 19 -6.73 18.73 -2.16
N ASP A 20 -6.12 18.55 -0.97
CA ASP A 20 -4.67 18.40 -0.87
C ASP A 20 -4.20 17.17 -1.64
N LEU A 21 -4.84 16.01 -1.46
CA LEU A 21 -4.51 14.82 -2.24
C LEU A 21 -4.67 15.07 -3.76
N VAL A 22 -5.86 15.45 -4.21
CA VAL A 22 -6.19 15.47 -5.65
C VAL A 22 -5.57 16.68 -6.37
N LEU A 23 -5.65 17.88 -5.81
CA LEU A 23 -5.17 19.09 -6.50
C LEU A 23 -3.68 19.35 -6.21
N HIS A 24 -3.22 19.12 -4.99
CA HIS A 24 -1.82 19.38 -4.62
C HIS A 24 -0.93 18.17 -4.90
N GLU A 25 -1.11 17.02 -4.24
CA GLU A 25 -0.20 15.88 -4.42
C GLU A 25 -0.29 15.28 -5.83
N GLN A 26 -1.49 15.15 -6.40
CA GLN A 26 -1.68 14.49 -7.70
C GLN A 26 -1.55 15.45 -8.90
N LEU A 27 -1.86 16.74 -8.75
CA LEU A 27 -1.84 17.71 -9.86
C LEU A 27 -0.87 18.90 -9.66
N GLY A 28 -0.17 19.00 -8.52
CA GLY A 28 0.90 19.96 -8.30
C GLY A 28 0.45 21.41 -8.09
N PHE A 29 -0.79 21.63 -7.66
CA PHE A 29 -1.30 22.96 -7.32
C PHE A 29 -1.04 23.35 -5.86
N LEU A 30 -0.85 24.64 -5.61
CA LEU A 30 -1.01 25.20 -4.26
C LEU A 30 -2.49 25.54 -4.06
N VAL A 31 -3.15 24.84 -3.15
CA VAL A 31 -4.60 24.95 -2.93
C VAL A 31 -4.91 25.99 -1.88
N GLU A 32 -5.77 26.94 -2.21
CA GLU A 32 -6.39 27.84 -1.25
C GLU A 32 -7.91 27.69 -1.27
N LEU A 33 -8.51 27.75 -0.09
CA LEU A 33 -9.95 27.62 0.09
C LEU A 33 -10.54 28.95 0.53
N THR A 34 -11.67 29.32 -0.06
CA THR A 34 -12.48 30.45 0.39
C THR A 34 -13.95 30.05 0.50
N THR A 35 -14.67 30.72 1.39
CA THR A 35 -16.14 30.70 1.46
C THR A 35 -16.73 32.05 1.05
N VAL A 36 -15.90 32.99 0.60
CA VAL A 36 -16.29 34.37 0.30
C VAL A 36 -16.44 34.53 -1.20
N GLU A 37 -17.69 34.58 -1.68
CA GLU A 37 -17.97 34.71 -3.11
C GLU A 37 -17.36 35.97 -3.73
N ALA A 38 -17.36 37.10 -3.01
CA ALA A 38 -16.78 38.35 -3.50
C ALA A 38 -15.27 38.20 -3.81
N GLU A 39 -14.52 37.56 -2.92
CA GLU A 39 -13.10 37.26 -3.13
C GLU A 39 -12.91 36.37 -4.37
N PHE A 40 -13.69 35.30 -4.46
CA PHE A 40 -13.64 34.35 -5.57
C PHE A 40 -13.97 34.99 -6.94
N LEU A 41 -14.99 35.86 -6.99
CA LEU A 41 -15.39 36.55 -8.21
C LEU A 41 -14.29 37.50 -8.70
N THR A 42 -13.60 38.19 -7.80
CA THR A 42 -12.50 39.11 -8.12
C THR A 42 -11.15 38.42 -8.40
N TYR A 43 -11.01 37.13 -8.12
CA TYR A 43 -9.77 36.39 -8.35
C TYR A 43 -9.51 36.16 -9.85
N GLU A 44 -8.35 36.60 -10.35
CA GLU A 44 -7.96 36.55 -11.77
C GLU A 44 -7.17 35.29 -12.17
N GLY A 45 -6.89 34.38 -11.23
CA GLY A 45 -6.17 33.13 -11.48
C GLY A 45 -7.08 31.92 -11.70
N ILE A 46 -6.48 30.73 -11.64
CA ILE A 46 -7.19 29.44 -11.73
C ILE A 46 -8.13 29.31 -10.53
N LYS A 47 -9.43 29.17 -10.79
CA LYS A 47 -10.44 29.10 -9.74
C LYS A 47 -11.52 28.04 -9.99
N ILE A 48 -11.81 27.27 -8.96
CA ILE A 48 -12.84 26.22 -8.98
C ILE A 48 -13.98 26.62 -8.05
N CYS A 49 -15.22 26.50 -8.52
CA CYS A 49 -16.39 26.52 -7.66
C CYS A 49 -16.80 25.07 -7.36
N TYR A 50 -16.75 24.66 -6.10
CA TYR A 50 -17.18 23.32 -5.67
C TYR A 50 -18.34 23.45 -4.69
N GLY A 51 -19.54 23.09 -5.13
CA GLY A 51 -20.76 23.30 -4.33
C GLY A 51 -22.04 22.92 -5.08
N GLU A 52 -23.18 23.45 -4.62
CA GLU A 52 -24.49 23.10 -5.19
C GLU A 52 -24.75 23.75 -6.55
N ASN A 53 -24.31 25.00 -6.70
CA ASN A 53 -24.55 25.87 -7.87
C ASN A 53 -23.24 26.50 -8.36
N LYS A 54 -23.18 26.82 -9.66
CA LYS A 54 -22.06 27.56 -10.27
C LYS A 54 -22.01 29.00 -9.73
N CYS A 55 -20.80 29.51 -9.51
CA CYS A 55 -20.56 30.90 -9.11
C CYS A 55 -19.79 31.65 -10.20
N GLY A 56 -20.43 32.63 -10.84
CA GLY A 56 -19.83 33.39 -11.94
C GLY A 56 -19.42 32.50 -13.13
N ASP A 57 -18.40 32.93 -13.89
CA ASP A 57 -17.80 32.08 -14.92
C ASP A 57 -16.60 31.31 -14.35
N SER A 58 -16.90 30.27 -13.57
CA SER A 58 -15.91 29.40 -12.93
C SER A 58 -15.84 28.02 -13.56
N PHE A 59 -14.71 27.32 -13.35
CA PHE A 59 -14.69 25.87 -13.45
C PHE A 59 -15.53 25.26 -12.33
N PHE A 60 -16.75 24.82 -12.64
CA PHE A 60 -17.72 24.36 -11.66
C PHE A 60 -17.71 22.85 -11.52
N LEU A 61 -17.68 22.36 -10.29
CA LEU A 61 -17.86 20.95 -9.94
C LEU A 61 -18.98 20.84 -8.92
N LYS A 62 -20.06 20.15 -9.28
CA LYS A 62 -21.18 19.94 -8.35
C LYS A 62 -20.75 19.02 -7.22
N ALA A 63 -21.07 19.42 -5.99
CA ALA A 63 -20.73 18.68 -4.79
C ALA A 63 -21.87 17.76 -4.33
N THR A 64 -21.50 16.61 -3.77
CA THR A 64 -22.36 15.72 -2.98
C THR A 64 -22.15 15.95 -1.49
N GLN A 65 -22.96 15.31 -0.63
CA GLN A 65 -22.97 15.60 0.80
C GLN A 65 -21.78 15.02 1.58
N LEU A 66 -21.13 13.96 1.07
CA LEU A 66 -20.13 13.18 1.81
C LEU A 66 -19.02 14.02 2.45
N LEU A 67 -18.53 15.04 1.73
CA LEU A 67 -17.43 15.89 2.21
C LEU A 67 -17.88 16.94 3.25
N PHE A 68 -19.18 17.11 3.46
CA PHE A 68 -19.77 18.03 4.43
C PHE A 68 -20.34 17.33 5.67
N GLU A 69 -20.46 16.01 5.61
CA GLU A 69 -20.90 15.15 6.70
C GLU A 69 -19.84 15.02 7.81
N ARG A 70 -20.29 14.74 9.02
CA ARG A 70 -19.44 14.36 10.17
C ARG A 70 -19.56 12.90 10.51
N GLU A 71 -20.81 12.42 10.55
CA GLU A 71 -21.12 11.02 10.85
C GLU A 71 -20.63 10.07 9.75
N ILE A 72 -20.52 8.80 10.12
CA ILE A 72 -20.15 7.70 9.23
C ILE A 72 -21.39 6.84 9.01
N PHE A 73 -21.91 6.81 7.79
CA PHE A 73 -23.07 6.01 7.43
C PHE A 73 -22.94 5.47 6.01
N SER A 74 -23.69 4.41 5.71
CA SER A 74 -23.63 3.76 4.39
C SER A 74 -23.99 4.74 3.27
N GLN A 75 -23.12 4.80 2.26
CA GLN A 75 -23.25 5.72 1.13
C GLN A 75 -23.82 4.99 -0.09
N ASP A 76 -24.74 5.62 -0.82
CA ASP A 76 -25.25 5.11 -2.10
C ASP A 76 -24.38 5.61 -3.26
N LEU A 77 -23.39 4.79 -3.63
CA LEU A 77 -22.31 5.21 -4.54
C LEU A 77 -22.73 5.34 -6.01
N LYS A 78 -23.82 4.66 -6.42
CA LYS A 78 -24.39 4.66 -7.79
C LYS A 78 -23.33 4.62 -8.90
N PRO A 79 -22.56 3.52 -9.04
CA PRO A 79 -21.51 3.42 -10.05
C PRO A 79 -22.07 3.55 -11.48
N PHE A 80 -21.38 4.29 -12.34
CA PHE A 80 -21.71 4.40 -13.76
C PHE A 80 -20.45 4.60 -14.61
N HIS A 81 -20.59 4.46 -15.93
CA HIS A 81 -19.47 4.64 -16.86
C HIS A 81 -19.35 6.09 -17.33
N TYR A 82 -18.12 6.60 -17.33
CA TYR A 82 -17.76 7.90 -17.89
C TYR A 82 -16.46 7.75 -18.69
N GLY A 83 -16.58 7.80 -20.02
CA GLY A 83 -15.53 7.35 -20.93
C GLY A 83 -15.24 5.86 -20.71
N GLU A 84 -13.97 5.50 -20.58
CA GLU A 84 -13.51 4.13 -20.31
C GLU A 84 -13.44 3.79 -18.81
N SER A 85 -13.72 4.75 -17.91
CA SER A 85 -13.65 4.54 -16.46
C SER A 85 -15.03 4.33 -15.86
N THR A 86 -15.12 3.51 -14.83
CA THR A 86 -16.22 3.57 -13.87
C THR A 86 -15.96 4.70 -12.88
N VAL A 87 -17.01 5.45 -12.53
CA VAL A 87 -17.00 6.57 -11.58
C VAL A 87 -18.12 6.39 -10.56
N LEU A 88 -17.99 7.06 -9.42
CA LEU A 88 -18.92 6.99 -8.28
C LEU A 88 -19.47 8.39 -7.98
N PHE A 89 -20.56 8.48 -7.21
CA PHE A 89 -21.18 9.76 -6.80
C PHE A 89 -21.65 10.61 -8.00
N PRO A 90 -22.63 10.12 -8.80
CA PRO A 90 -23.17 10.88 -9.93
C PRO A 90 -23.77 12.20 -9.48
N VAL A 91 -23.59 13.23 -10.30
CA VAL A 91 -24.20 14.55 -10.10
C VAL A 91 -25.02 14.93 -11.34
N PHE A 92 -26.22 15.45 -11.10
CA PHE A 92 -27.17 15.81 -12.16
C PHE A 92 -27.22 17.32 -12.34
N ASN A 93 -26.20 17.89 -12.99
CA ASN A 93 -26.16 19.30 -13.38
C ASN A 93 -25.30 19.47 -14.64
N SER A 94 -25.88 20.00 -15.72
CA SER A 94 -25.22 20.17 -17.02
C SER A 94 -24.12 21.22 -17.03
N GLU A 95 -24.08 22.13 -16.05
CA GLU A 95 -23.02 23.12 -15.90
C GLU A 95 -21.79 22.55 -15.17
N SER A 96 -21.92 21.40 -14.49
CA SER A 96 -20.80 20.75 -13.81
C SER A 96 -19.79 20.22 -14.83
N ALA A 97 -18.52 20.52 -14.62
CA ALA A 97 -17.43 20.08 -15.48
C ALA A 97 -17.28 18.55 -15.47
N LEU A 98 -17.72 17.85 -14.43
CA LEU A 98 -17.77 16.38 -14.41
C LEU A 98 -19.19 15.92 -14.06
N PRO A 99 -19.64 14.77 -14.60
CA PRO A 99 -20.95 14.19 -14.29
C PRO A 99 -20.96 13.43 -12.96
N TYR A 100 -19.88 13.52 -12.18
CA TYR A 100 -19.75 12.93 -10.86
C TYR A 100 -18.91 13.83 -9.95
N ASP A 101 -19.05 13.62 -8.65
CA ASP A 101 -18.24 14.28 -7.64
C ASP A 101 -16.92 13.52 -7.43
N ILE A 102 -15.90 13.95 -8.19
CA ILE A 102 -14.56 13.37 -8.14
C ILE A 102 -13.95 13.40 -6.73
N PHE A 103 -14.22 14.44 -5.96
CA PHE A 103 -13.62 14.62 -4.65
C PHE A 103 -14.29 13.71 -3.61
N ALA A 104 -15.63 13.62 -3.61
CA ALA A 104 -16.32 12.64 -2.78
C ALA A 104 -15.93 11.19 -3.15
N ALA A 105 -15.88 10.88 -4.45
CA ALA A 105 -15.48 9.56 -4.93
C ALA A 105 -14.05 9.18 -4.50
N SER A 106 -13.10 10.11 -4.64
CA SER A 106 -11.71 9.89 -4.24
C SER A 106 -11.59 9.74 -2.74
N PHE A 107 -12.21 10.63 -1.97
CA PHE A 107 -12.22 10.59 -0.50
C PHE A 107 -12.76 9.25 0.02
N TYR A 108 -13.88 8.78 -0.52
CA TYR A 108 -14.50 7.52 -0.11
C TYR A 108 -13.55 6.33 -0.23
N LEU A 109 -12.80 6.25 -1.34
CA LEU A 109 -11.85 5.15 -1.57
C LEU A 109 -10.61 5.24 -0.68
N VAL A 110 -9.97 6.41 -0.61
CA VAL A 110 -8.69 6.57 0.10
C VAL A 110 -8.85 6.60 1.62
N SER A 111 -9.96 7.13 2.14
CA SER A 111 -10.28 7.05 3.58
C SER A 111 -10.61 5.63 4.03
N ARG A 112 -10.72 4.67 3.11
CA ARG A 112 -11.20 3.31 3.37
C ARG A 112 -12.54 3.32 4.08
N TYR A 113 -13.45 4.20 3.66
CA TYR A 113 -14.73 4.46 4.32
C TYR A 113 -15.53 3.18 4.63
N GLU A 114 -15.50 2.19 3.71
CA GLU A 114 -16.15 0.89 3.88
C GLU A 114 -15.70 0.12 5.14
N GLU A 115 -14.47 0.33 5.60
CA GLU A 115 -13.87 -0.39 6.73
C GLU A 115 -14.23 0.23 8.09
N TYR A 116 -14.89 1.39 8.10
CA TYR A 116 -15.49 1.99 9.30
C TYR A 116 -16.95 1.59 9.48
N LEU A 117 -17.56 0.96 8.47
CA LEU A 117 -18.90 0.40 8.53
C LEU A 117 -18.85 -1.04 9.05
N PRO A 118 -19.95 -1.62 9.55
CA PRO A 118 -19.97 -3.03 9.95
C PRO A 118 -19.57 -3.96 8.80
N PHE A 119 -18.57 -4.82 9.01
CA PHE A 119 -18.08 -5.77 8.01
C PHE A 119 -17.75 -7.14 8.61
N VAL A 120 -17.67 -8.16 7.74
CA VAL A 120 -17.25 -9.51 8.12
C VAL A 120 -15.73 -9.62 8.01
N LYS A 121 -15.10 -9.99 9.12
CA LYS A 121 -13.66 -10.23 9.19
C LYS A 121 -13.31 -11.61 8.62
N ASP A 122 -12.14 -11.74 8.01
CA ASP A 122 -11.58 -13.07 7.70
C ASP A 122 -10.97 -13.76 8.93
N ALA A 123 -10.38 -14.94 8.72
CA ALA A 123 -9.74 -15.74 9.77
C ALA A 123 -8.58 -15.03 10.50
N HIS A 124 -8.02 -13.97 9.90
CA HIS A 124 -6.96 -13.16 10.48
C HIS A 124 -7.47 -11.82 11.04
N GLY A 125 -8.78 -11.59 11.05
CA GLY A 125 -9.37 -10.34 11.54
C GLY A 125 -9.35 -9.20 10.51
N ARG A 126 -9.05 -9.48 9.24
CA ARG A 126 -8.88 -8.47 8.18
C ARG A 126 -10.20 -8.17 7.47
N TYR A 127 -10.29 -6.98 6.88
CA TYR A 127 -11.35 -6.64 5.94
C TYR A 127 -11.22 -7.46 4.65
N GLN A 128 -12.30 -8.13 4.24
CA GLN A 128 -12.30 -9.02 3.07
C GLN A 128 -12.45 -8.23 1.76
N ALA A 129 -11.62 -8.56 0.75
CA ALA A 129 -11.72 -7.95 -0.57
C ALA A 129 -13.14 -8.07 -1.17
N SER A 130 -13.78 -9.23 -1.00
CA SER A 130 -15.15 -9.52 -1.47
C SER A 130 -16.23 -8.58 -0.91
N SER A 131 -15.97 -7.95 0.24
CA SER A 131 -16.88 -6.97 0.84
C SER A 131 -16.76 -5.59 0.19
N SER A 132 -15.64 -5.29 -0.47
CA SER A 132 -15.40 -4.00 -1.11
C SER A 132 -16.21 -3.79 -2.39
N MET A 133 -16.62 -2.54 -2.62
CA MET A 133 -17.24 -2.14 -3.88
C MET A 133 -16.34 -2.40 -5.07
N LEU A 134 -15.04 -2.11 -4.95
CA LEU A 134 -14.09 -2.29 -6.06
C LEU A 134 -13.97 -3.76 -6.47
N PHE A 135 -14.02 -4.71 -5.53
CA PHE A 135 -14.07 -6.12 -5.88
C PHE A 135 -15.38 -6.48 -6.58
N ARG A 136 -16.53 -6.06 -6.03
CA ARG A 136 -17.86 -6.38 -6.59
C ARG A 136 -18.04 -5.85 -8.02
N LEU A 137 -17.41 -4.72 -8.33
CA LEU A 137 -17.42 -4.11 -9.67
C LEU A 137 -16.28 -4.61 -10.58
N ASN A 138 -15.43 -5.53 -10.10
CA ASN A 138 -14.23 -6.01 -10.78
C ASN A 138 -13.28 -4.85 -11.19
N LEU A 139 -13.02 -3.92 -10.26
CA LEU A 139 -12.21 -2.71 -10.49
C LEU A 139 -10.92 -2.68 -9.67
N LEU A 140 -10.60 -3.72 -8.88
CA LEU A 140 -9.37 -3.75 -8.08
C LEU A 140 -8.10 -3.61 -8.92
N HIS A 141 -8.13 -4.03 -10.18
CA HIS A 141 -7.00 -3.92 -11.09
C HIS A 141 -6.78 -2.52 -11.67
N LYS A 142 -7.59 -1.52 -11.28
CA LYS A 142 -7.53 -0.14 -11.77
C LYS A 142 -7.21 0.84 -10.63
N PRO A 143 -6.20 1.72 -10.78
CA PRO A 143 -5.95 2.80 -9.83
C PRO A 143 -6.91 3.97 -10.08
N LEU A 144 -8.20 3.76 -9.78
CA LEU A 144 -9.31 4.66 -10.12
C LEU A 144 -9.08 6.11 -9.70
N VAL A 145 -8.58 6.37 -8.49
CA VAL A 145 -8.34 7.74 -8.01
C VAL A 145 -7.33 8.45 -8.92
N ASN A 146 -6.27 7.76 -9.34
CA ASN A 146 -5.30 8.31 -10.28
C ASN A 146 -5.89 8.54 -11.67
N ILE A 147 -6.74 7.62 -12.14
CA ILE A 147 -7.47 7.74 -13.41
C ILE A 147 -8.39 8.97 -13.36
N TRP A 148 -9.14 9.16 -12.27
CA TRP A 148 -10.02 10.31 -12.09
C TRP A 148 -9.23 11.63 -12.00
N CYS A 149 -8.06 11.65 -11.35
CA CYS A 149 -7.17 12.81 -11.35
C CYS A 149 -6.76 13.21 -12.77
N LYS A 150 -6.45 12.24 -13.64
CA LYS A 150 -6.17 12.52 -15.07
C LYS A 150 -7.38 13.05 -15.84
N GLN A 151 -8.58 12.56 -15.53
CA GLN A 151 -9.80 13.12 -16.13
C GLN A 151 -9.99 14.59 -15.72
N LEU A 152 -9.78 14.90 -14.44
CA LEU A 152 -9.83 16.28 -13.95
C LEU A 152 -8.75 17.16 -14.59
N GLU A 153 -7.53 16.65 -14.72
CA GLU A 153 -6.43 17.33 -15.41
C GLU A 153 -6.83 17.74 -16.84
N ILE A 154 -7.43 16.83 -17.61
CA ILE A 154 -7.91 17.10 -18.96
C ILE A 154 -8.94 18.22 -18.95
N ARG A 155 -9.97 18.11 -18.08
CA ARG A 155 -11.03 19.14 -18.01
C ARG A 155 -10.51 20.50 -17.57
N LEU A 156 -9.54 20.54 -16.65
CA LEU A 156 -8.88 21.78 -16.24
C LEU A 156 -8.10 22.42 -17.40
N LYS A 157 -7.36 21.62 -18.18
CA LYS A 157 -6.61 22.10 -19.36
C LYS A 157 -7.53 22.61 -20.47
N GLU A 158 -8.69 21.99 -20.66
CA GLU A 158 -9.71 22.44 -21.62
C GLU A 158 -10.33 23.79 -21.23
N HIS A 159 -10.53 24.02 -19.93
CA HIS A 159 -11.14 25.26 -19.43
C HIS A 159 -10.13 26.40 -19.27
N PHE A 160 -8.93 26.11 -18.77
CA PHE A 160 -7.88 27.10 -18.52
C PHE A 160 -6.82 27.02 -19.62
N ASN A 161 -6.96 27.85 -20.65
CA ASN A 161 -6.02 27.88 -21.77
C ASN A 161 -4.58 28.17 -21.30
N GLY A 162 -3.62 27.38 -21.76
CA GLY A 162 -2.20 27.50 -21.39
C GLY A 162 -1.84 26.95 -20.00
N LEU A 163 -2.77 26.28 -19.30
CA LEU A 163 -2.51 25.63 -18.03
C LEU A 163 -1.41 24.56 -18.14
N LYS A 164 -0.30 24.78 -17.43
CA LYS A 164 0.80 23.81 -17.29
C LYS A 164 0.71 23.11 -15.94
N ILE A 165 0.47 21.80 -15.97
CA ILE A 165 0.51 20.92 -14.80
C ILE A 165 1.84 20.14 -14.84
N PRO A 166 2.57 20.00 -13.72
CA PRO A 166 3.81 19.25 -13.68
C PRO A 166 3.60 17.80 -14.15
N GLU A 167 4.51 17.30 -14.99
CA GLU A 167 4.48 15.91 -15.39
C GLU A 167 4.88 15.01 -14.23
N ARG A 168 4.08 13.98 -14.02
CA ARG A 168 4.34 12.92 -13.05
C ARG A 168 5.26 11.87 -13.66
N LYS A 169 6.02 11.20 -12.80
CA LYS A 169 6.92 10.13 -13.21
C LYS A 169 6.52 8.84 -12.53
N TYR A 170 6.35 7.81 -13.34
CA TYR A 170 6.24 6.44 -12.86
C TYR A 170 7.43 6.07 -11.96
N SER A 171 7.17 5.29 -10.91
CA SER A 171 8.21 4.73 -10.05
C SER A 171 7.88 3.28 -9.66
N PHE A 172 8.91 2.51 -9.33
CA PHE A 172 8.81 1.12 -8.90
C PHE A 172 9.56 0.92 -7.58
N ILE A 173 8.88 0.36 -6.58
CA ILE A 173 9.44 0.07 -5.26
C ILE A 173 9.22 -1.42 -4.94
N PRO A 174 10.24 -2.27 -5.13
CA PRO A 174 10.18 -3.64 -4.62
C PRO A 174 10.29 -3.63 -3.10
N THR A 175 9.51 -4.46 -2.43
CA THR A 175 9.59 -4.62 -0.98
C THR A 175 9.66 -6.09 -0.60
N TYR A 176 10.36 -6.37 0.50
CA TYR A 176 10.60 -7.73 0.96
C TYR A 176 10.19 -7.92 2.42
N ASP A 177 9.35 -8.90 2.68
CA ASP A 177 8.98 -9.32 4.04
C ASP A 177 9.88 -10.48 4.46
N ILE A 178 10.62 -10.28 5.56
CA ILE A 178 11.58 -11.24 6.09
C ILE A 178 10.99 -11.90 7.34
N ASP A 179 10.08 -12.86 7.12
CA ASP A 179 9.47 -13.68 8.17
C ASP A 179 10.51 -14.59 8.83
N ALA A 180 11.41 -15.14 8.01
CA ALA A 180 12.54 -15.93 8.46
C ALA A 180 13.70 -15.77 7.47
N ALA A 181 14.82 -15.21 7.95
CA ALA A 181 16.02 -15.06 7.12
C ALA A 181 16.61 -16.40 6.64
N TRP A 182 16.44 -17.47 7.42
CA TRP A 182 16.94 -18.81 7.09
C TRP A 182 15.89 -19.89 7.37
N ALA A 183 15.84 -20.93 6.53
CA ALA A 183 14.98 -22.08 6.72
C ALA A 183 15.53 -23.03 7.81
N TYR A 184 16.85 -23.18 7.91
CA TYR A 184 17.50 -24.13 8.81
C TYR A 184 18.56 -23.48 9.71
N LYS A 185 19.39 -22.59 9.16
CA LYS A 185 20.47 -21.95 9.93
C LYS A 185 19.92 -20.98 10.98
N ASN A 186 20.73 -20.70 11.99
CA ASN A 186 20.53 -19.63 12.98
C ASN A 186 19.24 -19.71 13.84
N LYS A 187 18.45 -20.80 13.77
CA LYS A 187 17.22 -20.98 14.56
C LYS A 187 17.44 -21.33 16.04
N GLY A 188 18.67 -21.55 16.48
CA GLY A 188 19.01 -22.01 17.83
C GLY A 188 18.92 -23.54 17.99
N PHE A 189 19.67 -24.07 18.97
CA PHE A 189 19.88 -25.51 19.13
C PHE A 189 18.59 -26.31 19.40
N ILE A 190 17.73 -25.80 20.30
CA ILE A 190 16.48 -26.45 20.70
C ILE A 190 15.53 -26.60 19.51
N ARG A 191 15.35 -25.54 18.71
CA ARG A 191 14.49 -25.58 17.52
C ARG A 191 15.02 -26.52 16.46
N THR A 192 16.34 -26.53 16.24
CA THR A 192 16.97 -27.44 15.29
C THR A 192 16.76 -28.90 15.70
N TYR A 193 17.01 -29.24 16.97
CA TYR A 193 16.84 -30.59 17.49
C TYR A 193 15.38 -31.04 17.48
N GLY A 194 14.45 -30.19 17.93
CA GLY A 194 13.00 -30.47 17.85
C GLY A 194 12.50 -30.68 16.42
N SER A 195 13.05 -29.93 15.45
CA SER A 195 12.73 -30.15 14.03
C SER A 195 13.25 -31.49 13.50
N PHE A 196 14.45 -31.91 13.92
CA PHE A 196 14.97 -33.25 13.56
C PHE A 196 14.10 -34.37 14.14
N LEU A 197 13.71 -34.27 15.42
CA LEU A 197 12.82 -35.24 16.05
C LEU A 197 11.47 -35.31 15.35
N LYS A 198 10.86 -34.16 15.06
CA LYS A 198 9.59 -34.09 14.33
C LYS A 198 9.71 -34.77 12.97
N ASN A 199 10.71 -34.42 12.16
CA ASN A 199 10.88 -35.00 10.83
C ASN A 199 11.20 -36.50 10.87
N PHE A 200 11.87 -36.97 11.93
CA PHE A 200 12.11 -38.39 12.15
C PHE A 200 10.81 -39.14 12.47
N ILE A 201 9.95 -38.56 13.33
CA ILE A 201 8.62 -39.09 13.64
C ILE A 201 7.73 -39.09 12.39
N ASP A 202 7.76 -38.02 11.60
CA ASP A 202 6.98 -37.86 10.37
C ASP A 202 7.54 -38.69 9.20
N GLY A 203 8.71 -39.35 9.37
CA GLY A 203 9.36 -40.15 8.33
C GLY A 203 9.95 -39.35 7.16
N ASP A 204 10.07 -38.02 7.28
CA ASP A 204 10.56 -37.13 6.23
C ASP A 204 12.10 -37.14 6.14
N MET A 205 12.62 -38.23 5.58
CA MET A 205 14.07 -38.41 5.38
C MET A 205 14.67 -37.39 4.41
N GLN A 206 13.87 -36.79 3.52
CA GLN A 206 14.35 -35.76 2.60
C GLN A 206 14.67 -34.48 3.37
N GLU A 207 13.77 -34.04 4.25
CA GLU A 207 13.97 -32.85 5.07
C GLU A 207 15.12 -33.01 6.08
N ILE A 208 15.32 -34.22 6.64
CA ILE A 208 16.47 -34.53 7.51
C ILE A 208 17.78 -34.38 6.74
N LYS A 209 17.88 -34.96 5.52
CA LYS A 209 19.08 -34.85 4.67
C LYS A 209 19.35 -33.41 4.27
N MET A 210 18.32 -32.66 3.88
CA MET A 210 18.43 -31.25 3.52
C MET A 210 18.93 -30.42 4.71
N ARG A 211 18.32 -30.58 5.89
CA ARG A 211 18.76 -29.91 7.12
C ARG A 211 20.21 -30.21 7.46
N TYR A 212 20.62 -31.47 7.39
CA TYR A 212 22.02 -31.85 7.63
C TYR A 212 22.97 -31.22 6.60
N ALA A 213 22.64 -31.26 5.31
CA ALA A 213 23.46 -30.67 4.26
C ALA A 213 23.62 -29.14 4.42
N VAL A 214 22.54 -28.44 4.78
CA VAL A 214 22.58 -26.98 5.02
C VAL A 214 23.38 -26.63 6.27
N LEU A 215 23.17 -27.34 7.38
CA LEU A 215 23.88 -27.08 8.64
C LEU A 215 25.38 -27.42 8.56
N THR A 216 25.76 -28.35 7.69
CA THR A 216 27.17 -28.68 7.38
C THR A 216 27.76 -27.85 6.24
N ASN A 217 27.05 -26.82 5.76
CA ASN A 217 27.44 -25.94 4.66
C ASN A 217 27.71 -26.66 3.32
N LYS A 218 27.21 -27.88 3.12
CA LYS A 218 27.28 -28.58 1.83
C LYS A 218 26.35 -27.97 0.77
N ILE A 219 25.26 -27.35 1.22
CA ILE A 219 24.27 -26.67 0.38
C ILE A 219 23.93 -25.33 1.05
N LYS A 220 23.68 -24.29 0.25
CA LYS A 220 23.19 -22.98 0.73
C LYS A 220 21.80 -23.14 1.38
N ASP A 221 21.52 -22.34 2.41
CA ASP A 221 20.18 -22.33 2.99
C ASP A 221 19.20 -21.76 1.94
N PRO A 222 18.05 -22.41 1.64
CA PRO A 222 17.19 -21.98 0.55
C PRO A 222 16.57 -20.60 0.78
N PHE A 223 16.42 -20.14 2.03
CA PHE A 223 15.86 -18.80 2.31
C PHE A 223 16.92 -17.70 2.25
N ASP A 224 18.20 -18.07 2.18
CA ASP A 224 19.34 -17.16 2.05
C ASP A 224 19.47 -16.68 0.60
N THR A 225 18.54 -15.81 0.19
CA THR A 225 18.43 -15.25 -1.15
C THR A 225 18.94 -13.82 -1.24
N PHE A 226 19.56 -13.29 -0.18
CA PHE A 226 19.95 -11.87 -0.07
C PHE A 226 21.01 -11.47 -1.10
N GLU A 227 21.97 -12.36 -1.39
CA GLU A 227 22.97 -12.14 -2.46
C GLU A 227 22.31 -11.86 -3.82
N LEU A 228 21.35 -12.71 -4.22
CA LEU A 228 20.56 -12.52 -5.44
C LEU A 228 19.80 -11.19 -5.41
N GLN A 229 19.23 -10.81 -4.25
CA GLN A 229 18.50 -9.55 -4.14
C GLN A 229 19.43 -8.34 -4.30
N PHE A 230 20.64 -8.37 -3.72
CA PHE A 230 21.65 -7.34 -3.92
C PHE A 230 22.16 -7.28 -5.38
N GLU A 231 22.27 -8.41 -6.06
CA GLU A 231 22.60 -8.46 -7.49
C GLU A 231 21.53 -7.76 -8.32
N LEU A 232 20.25 -8.10 -8.09
CA LEU A 232 19.11 -7.47 -8.77
C LEU A 232 19.04 -5.97 -8.46
N GLN A 233 19.32 -5.60 -7.20
CA GLN A 233 19.37 -4.21 -6.78
C GLN A 233 20.39 -3.41 -7.58
N GLN A 234 21.62 -3.93 -7.70
CA GLN A 234 22.68 -3.27 -8.45
C GLN A 234 22.41 -3.24 -9.95
N GLN A 235 21.94 -4.37 -10.50
CA GLN A 235 21.68 -4.51 -11.93
C GLN A 235 20.60 -3.53 -12.42
N TYR A 236 19.54 -3.33 -11.64
CA TYR A 236 18.37 -2.54 -12.02
C TYR A 236 18.25 -1.21 -11.25
N GLN A 237 19.28 -0.83 -10.49
CA GLN A 237 19.32 0.39 -9.66
C GLN A 237 18.10 0.52 -8.74
N LEU A 238 17.71 -0.59 -8.12
CA LEU A 238 16.55 -0.62 -7.23
C LEU A 238 16.91 -0.03 -5.86
N HIS A 239 15.90 0.49 -5.17
CA HIS A 239 15.98 0.91 -3.77
C HIS A 239 14.87 0.20 -2.99
N PRO A 240 15.09 -1.08 -2.60
CA PRO A 240 14.06 -1.85 -1.94
C PRO A 240 13.83 -1.42 -0.50
N ILE A 241 12.71 -1.89 0.07
CA ILE A 241 12.41 -1.79 1.50
C ILE A 241 12.26 -3.18 2.09
N TYR A 242 13.01 -3.44 3.15
CA TYR A 242 12.98 -4.71 3.90
C TYR A 242 12.17 -4.56 5.18
N PHE A 243 11.09 -5.33 5.33
CA PHE A 243 10.32 -5.40 6.57
C PHE A 243 10.76 -6.63 7.36
N ILE A 244 11.33 -6.40 8.55
CA ILE A 244 11.94 -7.47 9.35
C ILE A 244 10.99 -7.91 10.46
N LEU A 245 10.64 -9.20 10.50
CA LEU A 245 9.93 -9.78 11.62
C LEU A 245 10.90 -9.91 12.80
N PHE A 246 10.93 -8.87 13.64
CA PHE A 246 11.91 -8.73 14.73
C PHE A 246 11.24 -8.85 16.10
N ALA A 247 10.65 -10.02 16.34
CA ALA A 247 9.83 -10.30 17.52
C ALA A 247 10.28 -11.54 18.29
N ASN A 248 9.67 -11.76 19.45
CA ASN A 248 9.82 -13.02 20.16
C ASN A 248 9.11 -14.14 19.40
N TYR A 249 9.67 -15.34 19.48
CA TYR A 249 9.11 -16.51 18.81
C TYR A 249 7.71 -16.85 19.32
N ASP A 250 6.77 -17.06 18.40
CA ASP A 250 5.39 -17.47 18.68
C ASP A 250 4.90 -18.46 17.59
N VAL A 251 3.66 -18.95 17.71
CA VAL A 251 3.05 -19.92 16.77
C VAL A 251 3.06 -19.39 15.34
N ASN A 252 2.72 -18.12 15.15
CA ASN A 252 2.69 -17.46 13.85
C ASN A 252 3.99 -16.69 13.56
N ASP A 253 4.80 -16.39 14.57
CA ASP A 253 6.02 -15.58 14.45
C ASP A 253 7.26 -16.47 14.54
N LYS A 254 7.70 -16.99 13.39
CA LYS A 254 8.74 -18.04 13.32
C LYS A 254 10.13 -17.51 13.01
N ASN A 255 10.36 -16.23 13.20
CA ASN A 255 11.60 -15.53 12.90
C ASN A 255 12.82 -16.10 13.64
N ILE A 256 13.99 -15.60 13.24
CA ILE A 256 15.25 -15.88 13.89
C ILE A 256 15.29 -15.12 15.22
N PRO A 257 15.79 -15.72 16.32
CA PRO A 257 15.89 -15.03 17.61
C PRO A 257 16.56 -13.66 17.49
N ILE A 258 15.99 -12.64 18.14
CA ILE A 258 16.43 -11.25 18.00
C ILE A 258 17.84 -10.99 18.55
N ASP A 259 18.32 -11.85 19.44
CA ASP A 259 19.68 -11.83 20.01
C ASP A 259 20.71 -12.58 19.16
N ASN A 260 20.31 -13.15 18.02
CA ASN A 260 21.20 -13.85 17.12
C ASN A 260 22.12 -12.87 16.36
N ASN A 261 23.43 -13.00 16.58
CA ASN A 261 24.44 -12.12 15.97
C ASN A 261 24.39 -12.12 14.43
N GLU A 262 24.25 -13.28 13.79
CA GLU A 262 24.20 -13.38 12.32
C GLU A 262 22.97 -12.67 11.77
N PHE A 263 21.83 -12.75 12.46
CA PHE A 263 20.62 -12.05 12.06
C PHE A 263 20.78 -10.53 12.20
N GLN A 264 21.34 -10.07 13.31
CA GLN A 264 21.62 -8.64 13.50
C GLN A 264 22.63 -8.10 12.50
N LEU A 265 23.65 -8.89 12.13
CA LEU A 265 24.62 -8.53 11.09
C LEU A 265 23.95 -8.43 9.72
N LEU A 266 23.09 -9.39 9.36
CA LEU A 266 22.29 -9.34 8.14
C LEU A 266 21.41 -8.08 8.09
N ILE A 267 20.69 -7.77 9.18
CA ILE A 267 19.83 -6.58 9.25
C ILE A 267 20.64 -5.29 9.04
N LYS A 268 21.83 -5.19 9.63
CA LYS A 268 22.75 -4.06 9.42
C LYS A 268 23.18 -3.96 7.96
N GLN A 269 23.60 -5.08 7.36
CA GLN A 269 24.00 -5.14 5.96
C GLN A 269 22.86 -4.73 5.02
N LEU A 270 21.62 -5.18 5.27
CA LEU A 270 20.46 -4.73 4.49
C LEU A 270 20.29 -3.20 4.62
N GLY A 271 20.44 -2.67 5.83
CA GLY A 271 20.36 -1.24 6.10
C GLY A 271 21.47 -0.39 5.47
N ASP A 272 22.59 -0.97 5.05
CA ASP A 272 23.67 -0.24 4.37
C ASP A 272 23.31 0.10 2.91
N TYR A 273 22.41 -0.68 2.29
CA TYR A 273 22.07 -0.55 0.87
C TYR A 273 20.58 -0.29 0.60
N ALA A 274 19.72 -0.42 1.60
CA ALA A 274 18.28 -0.33 1.47
C ALA A 274 17.62 0.28 2.72
N ASP A 275 16.33 0.59 2.60
CA ASP A 275 15.52 0.96 3.76
C ASP A 275 15.09 -0.29 4.53
N VAL A 276 15.05 -0.18 5.86
CA VAL A 276 14.59 -1.25 6.76
C VAL A 276 13.44 -0.74 7.62
N GLY A 277 12.33 -1.47 7.59
CA GLY A 277 11.14 -1.25 8.41
C GLY A 277 10.87 -2.40 9.36
N ILE A 278 9.99 -2.16 10.33
CA ILE A 278 9.48 -3.21 11.20
C ILE A 278 8.42 -4.04 10.47
N HIS A 279 8.44 -5.35 10.64
CA HIS A 279 7.32 -6.24 10.34
C HIS A 279 6.71 -6.69 11.67
N PRO A 280 5.77 -5.95 12.27
CA PRO A 280 5.28 -6.25 13.61
C PRO A 280 4.70 -7.65 13.70
N SER A 281 4.91 -8.31 14.84
CA SER A 281 4.48 -9.68 15.03
C SER A 281 2.98 -9.86 14.86
N TYR A 282 2.57 -11.08 14.50
CA TYR A 282 1.16 -11.46 14.44
C TYR A 282 0.46 -11.15 15.78
N ALA A 283 1.16 -11.39 16.89
CA ALA A 283 0.63 -11.17 18.23
C ALA A 283 0.54 -9.68 18.62
N SER A 284 1.37 -8.80 18.05
CA SER A 284 1.34 -7.36 18.33
C SER A 284 0.02 -6.69 17.92
N PHE A 285 -0.71 -7.29 16.98
CA PHE A 285 -2.04 -6.86 16.58
C PHE A 285 -3.07 -6.97 17.72
N ASP A 286 -3.02 -8.07 18.48
CA ASP A 286 -3.95 -8.34 19.58
C ASP A 286 -3.42 -7.76 20.91
N ASP A 287 -2.10 -7.63 21.05
CA ASP A 287 -1.41 -7.09 22.22
C ASP A 287 -0.43 -5.98 21.85
N LYS A 288 -0.91 -4.73 21.90
CA LYS A 288 -0.12 -3.54 21.59
C LYS A 288 1.12 -3.36 22.47
N THR A 289 1.20 -4.03 23.63
CA THR A 289 2.38 -3.93 24.50
C THR A 289 3.62 -4.57 23.90
N LYS A 290 3.44 -5.46 22.89
CA LYS A 290 4.53 -6.10 22.15
C LYS A 290 5.17 -5.21 21.09
N LEU A 291 4.38 -4.33 20.46
CA LEU A 291 4.83 -3.52 19.32
C LEU A 291 5.99 -2.59 19.68
N LYS A 292 5.89 -1.86 20.80
CA LYS A 292 6.92 -0.90 21.21
C LYS A 292 8.30 -1.55 21.43
N PRO A 293 8.42 -2.65 22.20
CA PRO A 293 9.67 -3.40 22.28
C PRO A 293 10.22 -3.86 20.92
N GLU A 294 9.38 -4.38 20.03
CA GLU A 294 9.79 -4.85 18.70
C GLU A 294 10.45 -3.73 17.88
N VAL A 295 9.79 -2.57 17.79
CA VAL A 295 10.33 -1.38 17.10
C VAL A 295 11.64 -0.94 17.75
N GLN A 296 11.66 -0.80 19.08
CA GLN A 296 12.86 -0.34 19.80
C GLN A 296 14.05 -1.29 19.67
N HIS A 297 13.82 -2.61 19.65
CA HIS A 297 14.88 -3.59 19.46
C HIS A 297 15.48 -3.48 18.05
N LEU A 298 14.64 -3.36 17.02
CA LEU A 298 15.12 -3.18 15.65
C LEU A 298 15.89 -1.87 15.48
N SER A 299 15.39 -0.77 16.05
CA SER A 299 16.09 0.53 16.05
C SER A 299 17.47 0.44 16.70
N ARG A 300 17.62 -0.30 17.81
CA ARG A 300 18.92 -0.51 18.47
C ARG A 300 19.90 -1.28 17.59
N VAL A 301 19.43 -2.29 16.84
CA VAL A 301 20.27 -3.05 15.91
C VAL A 301 20.76 -2.17 14.77
N LEU A 302 19.88 -1.33 14.21
CA LEU A 302 20.19 -0.45 13.08
C LEU A 302 20.92 0.84 13.49
N ASN A 303 20.95 1.16 14.79
CA ASN A 303 21.46 2.42 15.35
C ASN A 303 20.81 3.66 14.70
N ARG A 304 19.51 3.59 14.43
CA ARG A 304 18.67 4.68 13.90
C ARG A 304 17.20 4.42 14.21
N GLU A 305 16.37 5.45 14.10
CA GLU A 305 14.92 5.32 14.23
C GLU A 305 14.36 4.45 13.10
N VAL A 306 13.37 3.62 13.45
CA VAL A 306 12.62 2.82 12.49
C VAL A 306 11.29 3.53 12.31
N THR A 307 11.04 4.06 11.11
CA THR A 307 9.85 4.89 10.81
C THR A 307 8.89 4.21 9.82
N ARG A 308 9.24 3.01 9.34
CA ARG A 308 8.47 2.26 8.35
C ARG A 308 7.92 0.97 8.94
N SER A 309 6.68 0.64 8.59
CA SER A 309 5.98 -0.56 9.06
C SER A 309 5.27 -1.31 7.93
N ARG A 310 5.17 -2.63 8.08
CA ARG A 310 4.18 -3.45 7.38
C ARG A 310 3.68 -4.53 8.32
N GLN A 311 2.38 -4.68 8.50
CA GLN A 311 1.81 -5.67 9.43
C GLN A 311 1.99 -7.10 8.93
N HIS A 312 2.43 -8.01 9.81
CA HIS A 312 2.48 -9.44 9.51
C HIS A 312 1.08 -9.98 9.18
N PHE A 313 0.99 -10.82 8.14
CA PHE A 313 -0.26 -11.28 7.53
C PHE A 313 -1.16 -10.15 6.99
N LEU A 314 -0.66 -8.92 6.88
CA LEU A 314 -1.46 -7.72 6.56
C LEU A 314 -2.62 -7.52 7.54
N ARG A 315 -2.43 -7.91 8.81
CA ARG A 315 -3.43 -7.73 9.86
C ARG A 315 -3.55 -6.26 10.24
N MET A 316 -4.65 -5.65 9.84
CA MET A 316 -4.92 -4.25 10.08
C MET A 316 -6.39 -4.03 10.35
N ASN A 317 -6.68 -3.23 11.36
CA ASN A 317 -8.02 -2.77 11.71
C ASN A 317 -7.99 -1.25 11.91
N LEU A 318 -8.81 -0.53 11.16
CA LEU A 318 -8.89 0.93 11.25
C LEU A 318 -9.80 1.34 12.42
N PRO A 319 -9.49 2.45 13.11
CA PRO A 319 -8.24 3.23 13.02
C PRO A 319 -7.11 2.67 13.91
N MET A 320 -7.42 1.72 14.80
CA MET A 320 -6.56 1.29 15.92
C MET A 320 -5.14 0.85 15.51
N THR A 321 -4.99 0.07 14.45
CA THR A 321 -3.66 -0.38 14.00
C THR A 321 -2.76 0.81 13.66
N TYR A 322 -3.31 1.84 13.00
CA TYR A 322 -2.56 3.02 12.60
C TYR A 322 -2.29 3.98 13.75
N HIS A 323 -3.20 4.10 14.72
CA HIS A 323 -2.91 4.81 15.97
C HIS A 323 -1.73 4.21 16.71
N ASN A 324 -1.67 2.89 16.83
CA ASN A 324 -0.55 2.22 17.49
C ASN A 324 0.80 2.48 16.79
N LEU A 325 0.79 2.66 15.46
CA LEU A 325 1.98 3.02 14.69
C LEU A 325 2.38 4.50 14.92
N ILE A 326 1.40 5.41 14.87
CA ILE A 326 1.61 6.85 15.10
C ILE A 326 2.17 7.10 16.51
N ASP A 327 1.65 6.40 17.53
CA ASP A 327 2.12 6.48 18.92
C ASP A 327 3.60 6.08 19.11
N LEU A 328 4.21 5.47 18.08
CA LEU A 328 5.59 5.02 18.05
C LEU A 328 6.43 5.73 16.99
N ASP A 329 5.95 6.88 16.51
CA ASP A 329 6.64 7.71 15.51
C ASP A 329 6.90 7.00 14.18
N ILE A 330 6.09 5.99 13.85
CA ILE A 330 6.05 5.40 12.51
C ILE A 330 5.37 6.39 11.57
N THR A 331 6.08 6.79 10.51
CA THR A 331 5.62 7.77 9.53
C THR A 331 5.07 7.14 8.26
N ASP A 332 5.46 5.90 7.95
CA ASP A 332 5.10 5.24 6.69
C ASP A 332 4.64 3.79 6.92
N ASP A 333 3.43 3.46 6.47
CA ASP A 333 2.91 2.09 6.49
C ASP A 333 2.70 1.55 5.08
N TYR A 334 3.12 0.30 4.86
CA TYR A 334 3.07 -0.40 3.58
C TYR A 334 2.12 -1.61 3.61
N THR A 335 1.12 -1.59 4.50
CA THR A 335 0.17 -2.69 4.72
C THR A 335 -1.04 -2.61 3.78
N MET A 336 -1.32 -1.45 3.18
CA MET A 336 -2.54 -1.16 2.42
C MET A 336 -2.65 -1.96 1.10
N GLY A 337 -3.03 -3.23 1.20
CA GLY A 337 -3.36 -4.12 0.10
C GLY A 337 -4.24 -5.28 0.57
N TYR A 338 -4.61 -6.18 -0.34
CA TYR A 338 -5.35 -7.40 -0.01
C TYR A 338 -4.44 -8.61 -0.08
N ALA A 339 -4.51 -9.49 0.92
CA ALA A 339 -3.85 -10.78 0.85
C ALA A 339 -4.51 -11.71 -0.17
N SER A 340 -5.85 -11.62 -0.31
CA SER A 340 -6.61 -12.56 -1.14
C SER A 340 -6.72 -12.16 -2.61
N GLN A 341 -6.36 -10.93 -2.97
CA GLN A 341 -6.56 -10.36 -4.31
C GLN A 341 -5.42 -9.42 -4.67
N ALA A 342 -5.01 -9.42 -5.93
CA ALA A 342 -4.07 -8.43 -6.45
C ALA A 342 -4.83 -7.17 -6.90
N GLY A 343 -4.15 -6.03 -6.85
CA GLY A 343 -4.70 -4.73 -7.23
C GLY A 343 -4.72 -3.70 -6.08
N PHE A 344 -5.42 -2.61 -6.30
CA PHE A 344 -5.38 -1.40 -5.49
C PHE A 344 -6.50 -1.39 -4.45
N ARG A 345 -6.20 -1.79 -3.21
CA ARG A 345 -7.18 -1.81 -2.11
C ARG A 345 -7.87 -0.47 -1.91
N ALA A 346 -7.11 0.62 -1.89
CA ALA A 346 -7.60 2.00 -1.75
C ALA A 346 -7.95 2.66 -3.10
N GLY A 347 -7.95 1.92 -4.21
CA GLY A 347 -8.22 2.47 -5.55
C GLY A 347 -7.19 3.48 -6.05
N ILE A 348 -6.01 3.54 -5.44
CA ILE A 348 -4.92 4.47 -5.76
C ILE A 348 -3.59 3.70 -5.75
N ALA A 349 -2.69 4.04 -6.66
CA ALA A 349 -1.34 3.49 -6.76
C ALA A 349 -0.32 4.28 -5.93
N ASP A 350 -0.53 5.59 -5.79
CA ASP A 350 0.37 6.47 -5.04
C ASP A 350 0.07 6.48 -3.55
N SER A 351 1.06 6.92 -2.79
CA SER A 351 0.91 7.10 -1.36
C SER A 351 0.05 8.31 -1.01
N PHE A 352 -0.60 8.23 0.14
CA PHE A 352 -1.51 9.27 0.64
C PHE A 352 -1.52 9.24 2.17
N PHE A 353 -1.85 10.36 2.82
CA PHE A 353 -1.97 10.39 4.28
C PHE A 353 -3.19 9.62 4.77
N PHE A 354 -3.06 8.92 5.88
CA PHE A 354 -4.19 8.27 6.55
C PHE A 354 -5.16 9.34 7.07
N TYR A 355 -6.41 9.30 6.59
CA TYR A 355 -7.51 10.06 7.17
C TYR A 355 -8.23 9.21 8.21
N ASP A 356 -8.17 9.65 9.46
CA ASP A 356 -8.90 9.03 10.54
C ASP A 356 -10.34 9.52 10.52
N LEU A 357 -11.27 8.64 10.14
CA LEU A 357 -12.69 8.99 10.08
C LEU A 357 -13.31 9.11 11.49
N ASP A 358 -12.81 8.38 12.49
CA ASP A 358 -13.33 8.44 13.86
C ASP A 358 -13.00 9.81 14.50
N HIS A 359 -11.81 10.35 14.24
CA HIS A 359 -11.40 11.69 14.68
C HIS A 359 -11.66 12.80 13.65
N ASP A 360 -12.24 12.47 12.49
CA ASP A 360 -12.51 13.36 11.34
C ASP A 360 -11.32 14.27 10.97
N GLY A 361 -10.15 13.68 10.71
CA GLY A 361 -8.98 14.44 10.30
C GLY A 361 -7.82 13.63 9.72
N PRO A 362 -6.92 14.29 8.96
CA PRO A 362 -5.70 13.66 8.50
C PRO A 362 -4.73 13.41 9.66
N THR A 363 -3.91 12.39 9.51
CA THR A 363 -2.83 12.03 10.43
C THR A 363 -1.47 12.16 9.74
N PRO A 364 -0.34 12.19 10.48
CA PRO A 364 0.99 12.22 9.86
C PRO A 364 1.40 10.89 9.21
N LEU A 365 0.66 9.80 9.40
CA LEU A 365 0.99 8.49 8.84
C LEU A 365 0.69 8.46 7.33
N ARG A 366 1.70 8.20 6.52
CA ARG A 366 1.60 8.03 5.08
C ARG A 366 1.41 6.56 4.72
N LEU A 367 0.40 6.27 3.92
CA LEU A 367 0.04 4.92 3.49
C LEU A 367 0.58 4.68 2.08
N HIS A 368 1.28 3.57 1.89
CA HIS A 368 1.90 3.17 0.62
C HIS A 368 1.24 1.87 0.14
N PRO A 369 0.20 1.94 -0.71
CA PRO A 369 -0.51 0.76 -1.15
C PRO A 369 0.36 -0.11 -2.07
N PHE A 370 0.38 -1.42 -1.81
CA PHE A 370 1.00 -2.39 -2.71
C PHE A 370 -0.07 -3.04 -3.60
N ALA A 371 0.31 -3.39 -4.83
CA ALA A 371 -0.61 -3.92 -5.82
C ALA A 371 -0.45 -5.43 -6.05
N LEU A 372 0.71 -5.99 -5.71
CA LEU A 372 1.05 -7.37 -6.02
C LEU A 372 1.82 -8.02 -4.87
N MET A 373 1.45 -9.24 -4.50
CA MET A 373 2.14 -10.03 -3.49
C MET A 373 2.32 -11.48 -3.96
N ASP A 374 3.50 -12.04 -3.76
CA ASP A 374 3.84 -13.45 -4.07
C ASP A 374 2.85 -14.46 -3.48
N GLY A 375 2.53 -14.34 -2.19
CA GLY A 375 1.53 -15.15 -1.50
C GLY A 375 0.14 -14.97 -2.09
N THR A 376 -0.26 -13.76 -2.50
CA THR A 376 -1.55 -13.56 -3.19
C THR A 376 -1.64 -14.43 -4.45
N LEU A 377 -0.58 -14.41 -5.26
CA LEU A 377 -0.56 -15.12 -6.55
C LEU A 377 -0.58 -16.63 -6.34
N ARG A 378 0.29 -17.15 -5.48
CA ARG A 378 0.43 -18.60 -5.29
C ARG A 378 -0.57 -19.20 -4.31
N ASP A 379 -0.74 -18.60 -3.13
CA ASP A 379 -1.51 -19.18 -2.02
C ASP A 379 -3.01 -18.88 -2.11
N TYR A 380 -3.37 -17.66 -2.51
CA TYR A 380 -4.77 -17.23 -2.50
C TYR A 380 -5.46 -17.39 -3.85
N LEU A 381 -4.82 -16.93 -4.93
CA LEU A 381 -5.34 -17.07 -6.29
C LEU A 381 -5.05 -18.46 -6.88
N ASN A 382 -4.02 -19.13 -6.37
CA ASN A 382 -3.58 -20.46 -6.84
C ASN A 382 -3.40 -20.51 -8.36
N ILE A 383 -2.71 -19.50 -8.90
CA ILE A 383 -2.42 -19.38 -10.33
C ILE A 383 -0.98 -19.80 -10.63
N GLU A 384 -0.80 -20.35 -11.82
CA GLU A 384 0.51 -20.78 -12.32
C GLU A 384 1.44 -19.59 -12.64
N PRO A 385 2.77 -19.78 -12.63
CA PRO A 385 3.77 -18.75 -12.92
C PRO A 385 3.48 -17.86 -14.13
N GLU A 386 3.04 -18.44 -15.25
CA GLU A 386 2.75 -17.71 -16.48
C GLU A 386 1.53 -16.77 -16.32
N ALA A 387 0.46 -17.26 -15.70
CA ALA A 387 -0.72 -16.46 -15.42
C ALA A 387 -0.43 -15.35 -14.40
N ALA A 388 0.43 -15.63 -13.41
CA ALA A 388 0.90 -14.64 -12.45
C ALA A 388 1.69 -13.51 -13.11
N LEU A 389 2.54 -13.83 -14.09
CA LEU A 389 3.28 -12.83 -14.86
C LEU A 389 2.36 -11.94 -15.70
N GLU A 390 1.38 -12.51 -16.40
CA GLU A 390 0.42 -11.74 -17.20
C GLU A 390 -0.45 -10.82 -16.32
N LEU A 391 -0.89 -11.29 -15.16
CA LEU A 391 -1.56 -10.45 -14.17
C LEU A 391 -0.67 -9.29 -13.72
N ALA A 392 0.60 -9.56 -13.40
CA ALA A 392 1.55 -8.54 -12.98
C ALA A 392 1.80 -7.48 -14.07
N LYS A 393 2.01 -7.90 -15.33
CA LYS A 393 2.17 -7.00 -16.48
C LYS A 393 0.98 -6.06 -16.65
N ASN A 394 -0.24 -6.59 -16.50
CA ASN A 394 -1.46 -5.77 -16.57
C ASN A 394 -1.47 -4.70 -15.49
N LEU A 395 -1.14 -5.03 -14.24
CA LEU A 395 -1.08 -4.06 -13.15
C LEU A 395 0.03 -3.01 -13.39
N ILE A 396 1.22 -3.43 -13.79
CA ILE A 396 2.34 -2.52 -14.14
C ILE A 396 1.89 -1.53 -15.22
N HIS A 397 1.24 -2.03 -16.27
CA HIS A 397 0.76 -1.21 -17.37
C HIS A 397 -0.28 -0.16 -16.91
N GLU A 398 -1.20 -0.54 -16.03
CA GLU A 398 -2.18 0.39 -15.45
C GLU A 398 -1.51 1.46 -14.58
N VAL A 399 -0.45 1.14 -13.83
CA VAL A 399 0.31 2.15 -13.06
C VAL A 399 1.12 3.06 -14.00
N LYS A 400 1.78 2.51 -15.03
CA LYS A 400 2.52 3.29 -16.04
C LYS A 400 1.58 4.26 -16.78
N LYS A 401 0.36 3.83 -17.11
CA LYS A 401 -0.69 4.69 -17.71
C LYS A 401 -0.98 5.91 -16.86
N VAL A 402 -0.97 5.80 -15.54
CA VAL A 402 -1.23 6.93 -14.63
C VAL A 402 0.03 7.64 -14.13
N GLN A 403 1.22 7.16 -14.50
CA GLN A 403 2.51 7.65 -13.97
C GLN A 403 2.54 7.61 -12.43
N GLY A 404 1.98 6.53 -11.86
CA GLY A 404 1.93 6.30 -10.42
C GLY A 404 3.12 5.47 -9.90
N THR A 405 3.01 5.04 -8.66
CA THR A 405 4.01 4.21 -7.98
C THR A 405 3.57 2.75 -7.94
N PHE A 406 4.37 1.82 -8.49
CA PHE A 406 4.10 0.40 -8.42
C PHE A 406 4.89 -0.22 -7.26
N ILE A 407 4.20 -0.80 -6.28
CA ILE A 407 4.81 -1.44 -5.12
C ILE A 407 4.46 -2.93 -5.11
N THR A 408 5.47 -3.79 -4.95
CA THR A 408 5.33 -5.25 -4.86
C THR A 408 5.82 -5.76 -3.51
N LEU A 409 5.18 -6.80 -3.00
CA LEU A 409 5.54 -7.50 -1.76
C LEU A 409 6.01 -8.92 -2.09
N TRP A 410 7.25 -9.24 -1.76
CA TRP A 410 7.81 -10.58 -1.93
C TRP A 410 8.44 -11.05 -0.62
N HIS A 411 8.53 -12.35 -0.39
CA HIS A 411 9.26 -12.90 0.74
C HIS A 411 10.61 -13.42 0.25
N ASN A 412 11.67 -13.32 1.05
CA ASN A 412 12.97 -13.91 0.70
C ASN A 412 12.87 -15.42 0.42
N GLU A 413 11.95 -16.11 1.10
CA GLU A 413 11.61 -17.51 0.85
C GLU A 413 11.09 -17.74 -0.58
N SER A 414 10.25 -16.85 -1.11
CA SER A 414 9.64 -17.02 -2.43
C SER A 414 10.68 -16.99 -3.56
N LEU A 415 11.82 -16.34 -3.31
CA LEU A 415 12.94 -16.25 -4.23
C LEU A 415 13.87 -17.47 -4.18
N SER A 416 13.58 -18.45 -3.31
CA SER A 416 14.40 -19.66 -3.13
C SER A 416 14.39 -20.59 -4.34
N ASN A 417 13.41 -20.42 -5.24
CA ASN A 417 13.14 -21.33 -6.35
C ASN A 417 13.02 -22.81 -5.91
N SER A 418 12.51 -23.06 -4.71
CA SER A 418 12.51 -24.38 -4.09
C SER A 418 11.14 -24.77 -3.53
N LYS A 419 10.86 -26.07 -3.46
CA LYS A 419 9.59 -26.62 -2.97
C LYS A 419 8.39 -25.95 -3.67
N ARG A 420 7.49 -25.35 -2.88
CA ARG A 420 6.30 -24.62 -3.34
C ARG A 420 6.62 -23.42 -4.25
N TRP A 421 7.85 -22.92 -4.25
CA TRP A 421 8.28 -21.74 -4.99
C TRP A 421 9.10 -22.05 -6.25
N SER A 422 9.12 -23.31 -6.70
CA SER A 422 9.74 -23.67 -7.99
C SER A 422 9.10 -22.87 -9.13
N GLY A 423 9.91 -22.22 -9.96
CA GLY A 423 9.50 -21.37 -11.08
C GLY A 423 9.22 -19.90 -10.71
N TRP A 424 9.01 -19.58 -9.43
CA TRP A 424 8.61 -18.23 -9.01
C TRP A 424 9.74 -17.21 -9.03
N LEU A 425 10.99 -17.66 -8.95
CA LEU A 425 12.15 -16.78 -9.11
C LEU A 425 12.19 -16.14 -10.50
N ASP A 426 11.87 -16.90 -11.55
CA ASP A 426 11.85 -16.37 -12.92
C ASP A 426 10.70 -15.38 -13.11
N VAL A 427 9.53 -15.66 -12.52
CA VAL A 427 8.40 -14.71 -12.48
C VAL A 427 8.84 -13.40 -11.84
N TYR A 428 9.52 -13.46 -10.69
CA TYR A 428 10.00 -12.27 -9.99
C TYR A 428 10.97 -11.45 -10.85
N LYS A 429 11.96 -12.09 -11.47
CA LYS A 429 12.92 -11.43 -12.35
C LYS A 429 12.24 -10.75 -13.54
N GLN A 430 11.28 -11.42 -14.18
CA GLN A 430 10.51 -10.82 -15.28
C GLN A 430 9.67 -9.63 -14.81
N ILE A 431 9.05 -9.72 -13.62
CA ILE A 431 8.33 -8.58 -13.04
C ILE A 431 9.25 -7.38 -12.83
N ILE A 432 10.47 -7.57 -12.31
CA ILE A 432 11.43 -6.46 -12.20
C ILE A 432 11.72 -5.85 -13.56
N ILE A 433 12.02 -6.67 -14.58
CA ILE A 433 12.34 -6.21 -15.94
C ILE A 433 11.20 -5.38 -16.53
N GLU A 434 9.95 -5.82 -16.35
CA GLU A 434 8.77 -5.12 -16.84
C GLU A 434 8.45 -3.86 -16.02
N ALA A 435 8.74 -3.88 -14.72
CA ALA A 435 8.39 -2.84 -13.77
C ALA A 435 9.41 -1.71 -13.71
N VAL A 436 10.67 -1.88 -14.12
CA VAL A 436 11.60 -0.75 -14.17
C VAL A 436 11.12 0.33 -15.16
N PRO A 437 11.38 1.63 -14.88
CA PRO A 437 10.94 2.75 -15.71
C PRO A 437 11.43 2.74 -17.15
#